data_AF-A0A1Y2D5T5-F1
#
_entry.id   AF-A0A1Y2D5T5-F1
#
_cell.length_a   1.000
_cell.length_b   1.000
_cell.length_c   1.000
_cell.angle_alpha   90.00
_cell.angle_beta   90.00
_cell.angle_gamma   90.00
#
_symmetry.space_group_name_H-M   'P 1'
#
loop_
_entity.id
_entity.type
_entity.pdbx_description
1 polymer ?
#
loop_
_entity_poly.entity_id
_entity_poly.type
_entity_poly.pdbx_seq_one_letter_code
_entity_poly.pdbx_strand_id
1 'polypeptide(L)'
;MSYDGIPLEIFKGFSNNRNNEKNLNNNQSTLDHINYYNKSIVAKIYKSIGINDVSDSVLAYSSDIFSSYLECLFKLVHSYTELTARTKPNIDDVRLAFHDLGISINDILIYMERTKKEKTMKCEIIKEIKPEIDEFIVRPHKIIDDEKLNDFPEYIPNYLPNFPHQYTYMKTSVHPKRTEDPSRIRQLNIKQSRTVEGNLKKLMLHKEKNEDSIPFVNYELLKVKSNRK
;
A
#
# COMPACT_ATOMS: atom_id res chain seq x y z
N MET A 1 12.81 -21.77 -19.10
CA MET A 1 12.10 -22.66 -18.14
C MET A 1 10.72 -22.95 -18.68
N SER A 2 10.24 -24.20 -18.64
CA SER A 2 8.90 -24.56 -19.13
C SER A 2 7.83 -24.04 -18.16
N TYR A 3 6.98 -23.11 -18.61
CA TYR A 3 5.92 -22.50 -17.80
C TYR A 3 4.60 -23.28 -17.88
N ASP A 4 4.65 -24.58 -17.61
CA ASP A 4 3.43 -25.41 -17.45
C ASP A 4 2.86 -25.40 -16.02
N GLY A 5 3.32 -24.46 -15.18
CA GLY A 5 2.74 -24.22 -13.87
C GLY A 5 3.40 -23.02 -13.22
N ILE A 6 2.73 -21.87 -13.26
CA ILE A 6 3.07 -20.77 -12.36
C ILE A 6 2.58 -21.22 -10.98
N PRO A 7 3.45 -21.55 -10.01
CA PRO A 7 3.00 -22.07 -8.74
C PRO A 7 2.27 -20.97 -7.96
N LEU A 8 1.13 -21.31 -7.39
CA LEU A 8 0.39 -20.53 -6.37
C LEU A 8 1.20 -20.31 -5.06
N GLU A 9 2.48 -20.66 -5.02
CA GLU A 9 3.29 -20.70 -3.80
C GLU A 9 4.13 -19.44 -3.50
N ILE A 10 4.11 -18.42 -4.38
CA ILE A 10 4.91 -17.19 -4.15
C ILE A 10 4.44 -16.41 -2.90
N PHE A 11 3.25 -16.69 -2.36
CA PHE A 11 2.70 -15.98 -1.19
C PHE A 11 3.11 -16.52 0.20
N LYS A 12 3.82 -17.66 0.32
CA LYS A 12 4.26 -18.14 1.65
C LYS A 12 5.58 -17.52 2.14
N GLY A 13 6.32 -16.81 1.28
CA GLY A 13 7.67 -16.31 1.59
C GLY A 13 7.74 -14.95 2.30
N PHE A 14 6.68 -14.14 2.30
CA PHE A 14 6.74 -12.75 2.79
C PHE A 14 6.04 -12.48 4.14
N SER A 15 5.50 -13.51 4.80
CA SER A 15 4.74 -13.36 6.05
C SER A 15 5.58 -13.25 7.34
N ASN A 16 6.91 -13.40 7.30
CA ASN A 16 7.73 -13.45 8.52
C ASN A 16 8.66 -12.24 8.66
N ASN A 17 8.10 -11.03 8.71
CA ASN A 17 8.55 -9.91 9.56
C ASN A 17 7.87 -8.61 9.15
N ARG A 18 6.96 -8.10 9.99
CA ARG A 18 6.83 -6.69 10.39
C ARG A 18 5.49 -6.45 11.10
N ASN A 19 5.51 -6.68 12.41
CA ASN A 19 4.60 -5.97 13.30
C ASN A 19 5.08 -4.52 13.38
N ASN A 20 4.61 -3.66 12.47
CA ASN A 20 4.52 -2.18 12.56
C ASN A 20 4.54 -1.57 11.16
N GLU A 21 3.39 -1.55 10.46
CA GLU A 21 3.09 -0.71 9.27
C GLU A 21 1.74 -1.22 8.71
N LYS A 22 0.61 -0.78 9.27
CA LYS A 22 -0.72 -1.31 8.87
C LYS A 22 -1.58 -0.36 8.04
N ASN A 23 -1.12 0.87 7.74
CA ASN A 23 -1.93 1.85 7.00
C ASN A 23 -1.43 2.18 5.57
N LEU A 24 -0.35 1.57 5.08
CA LEU A 24 0.08 1.69 3.67
C LEU A 24 -0.27 0.45 2.81
N ASN A 25 -0.72 -0.65 3.40
CA ASN A 25 -0.71 -1.97 2.74
C ASN A 25 -1.95 -2.29 1.90
N ASN A 26 -3.07 -1.59 2.08
CA ASN A 26 -4.32 -1.94 1.36
C ASN A 26 -4.27 -1.51 -0.11
N ASN A 27 -3.76 -0.32 -0.41
CA ASN A 27 -3.58 0.13 -1.80
C ASN A 27 -2.47 -0.66 -2.49
N GLN A 28 -1.40 -1.00 -1.76
CA GLN A 28 -0.30 -1.80 -2.30
C GLN A 28 -0.78 -3.17 -2.75
N SER A 29 -1.61 -3.87 -1.95
CA SER A 29 -2.12 -5.20 -2.33
C SER A 29 -2.98 -5.15 -3.60
N THR A 30 -3.87 -4.16 -3.72
CA THR A 30 -4.72 -4.00 -4.92
C THR A 30 -3.91 -3.71 -6.18
N LEU A 31 -2.90 -2.84 -6.08
CA LEU A 31 -2.00 -2.52 -7.17
C LEU A 31 -1.16 -3.73 -7.59
N ASP A 32 -0.70 -4.52 -6.61
CA ASP A 32 0.03 -5.77 -6.85
C ASP A 32 -0.83 -6.80 -7.59
N HIS A 33 -2.14 -6.87 -7.28
CA HIS A 33 -3.08 -7.72 -8.01
C HIS A 33 -3.26 -7.27 -9.46
N ILE A 34 -3.44 -5.97 -9.72
CA ILE A 34 -3.58 -5.43 -11.09
C ILE A 34 -2.32 -5.72 -11.92
N ASN A 35 -1.14 -5.47 -11.34
CA ASN A 35 0.14 -5.73 -11.99
C ASN A 35 0.31 -7.22 -12.32
N TYR A 36 -0.09 -8.11 -11.42
CA TYR A 36 -0.09 -9.56 -11.66
C TYR A 36 -0.98 -9.94 -12.86
N TYR A 37 -2.20 -9.39 -12.94
CA TYR A 37 -3.10 -9.66 -14.06
C TYR A 37 -2.57 -9.11 -15.38
N ASN A 38 -2.01 -7.91 -15.39
CA ASN A 38 -1.41 -7.31 -16.59
C ASN A 38 -0.23 -8.16 -17.09
N LYS A 39 0.66 -8.61 -16.19
CA LYS A 39 1.71 -9.58 -16.52
C LYS A 39 1.14 -10.89 -17.08
N SER A 40 0.06 -11.43 -16.51
CA SER A 40 -0.59 -12.66 -16.98
C SER A 40 -1.15 -12.52 -18.40
N ILE A 41 -1.82 -11.39 -18.69
CA ILE A 41 -2.36 -11.10 -20.03
C ILE A 41 -1.23 -11.00 -21.05
N VAL A 42 -0.17 -10.24 -20.74
CA VAL A 42 0.97 -10.06 -21.63
C VAL A 42 1.69 -11.39 -21.90
N ALA A 43 1.88 -12.23 -20.86
CA ALA A 43 2.45 -13.56 -21.03
C ALA A 43 1.60 -14.45 -21.96
N LYS A 44 0.27 -14.39 -21.87
CA LYS A 44 -0.63 -15.11 -22.79
C LYS A 44 -0.50 -14.61 -24.23
N ILE A 45 -0.33 -13.29 -24.42
CA ILE A 45 -0.08 -12.71 -25.75
C ILE A 45 1.24 -13.23 -26.31
N TYR A 46 2.33 -13.24 -25.54
CA TYR A 46 3.61 -13.81 -25.98
C TYR A 46 3.51 -15.30 -26.33
N LYS A 47 2.75 -16.08 -25.56
CA LYS A 47 2.47 -17.48 -25.87
C LYS A 47 1.71 -17.64 -27.18
N SER A 48 0.75 -16.75 -27.49
CA SER A 48 0.02 -16.79 -28.77
C SER A 48 0.90 -16.46 -29.99
N ILE A 49 1.98 -15.71 -29.78
CA ILE A 49 2.97 -15.41 -30.83
C ILE A 49 3.95 -16.59 -31.01
N GLY A 50 4.00 -17.53 -30.05
CA GLY A 50 4.94 -18.67 -30.05
C GLY A 50 6.23 -18.42 -29.27
N ILE A 51 6.27 -17.37 -28.44
CA ILE A 51 7.41 -17.09 -27.54
C ILE A 51 7.21 -17.90 -26.26
N ASN A 52 8.14 -18.82 -25.98
CA ASN A 52 8.02 -19.78 -24.88
C ASN A 52 8.70 -19.31 -23.58
N ASP A 53 9.68 -18.41 -23.66
CA ASP A 53 10.44 -17.93 -22.50
C ASP A 53 10.74 -16.43 -22.64
N VAL A 54 10.56 -15.68 -21.55
CA VAL A 54 10.71 -14.22 -21.49
C VAL A 54 11.28 -13.86 -20.12
N SER A 55 12.23 -12.91 -20.11
CA SER A 55 12.78 -12.36 -18.86
C SER A 55 11.71 -11.62 -18.05
N ASP A 56 11.72 -11.75 -16.71
CA ASP A 56 10.76 -11.05 -15.84
C ASP A 56 10.86 -9.52 -15.97
N SER A 57 12.06 -8.96 -16.23
CA SER A 57 12.22 -7.52 -16.46
C SER A 57 11.47 -7.05 -17.71
N VAL A 58 11.50 -7.84 -18.79
CA VAL A 58 10.79 -7.53 -20.04
C VAL A 58 9.28 -7.69 -19.83
N LEU A 59 8.86 -8.72 -19.09
CA LEU A 59 7.46 -8.94 -18.74
C LEU A 59 6.89 -7.81 -17.88
N ALA A 60 7.66 -7.31 -16.92
CA ALA A 60 7.29 -6.13 -16.12
C ALA A 60 7.17 -4.89 -17.00
N TYR A 61 8.18 -4.58 -17.81
CA TYR A 61 8.18 -3.41 -18.67
C TYR A 61 7.04 -3.42 -19.70
N SER A 62 6.75 -4.59 -20.30
CA SER A 62 5.63 -4.75 -21.24
C SER A 62 4.26 -4.64 -20.54
N SER A 63 4.13 -5.12 -19.31
CA SER A 63 2.95 -4.89 -18.46
C SER A 63 2.74 -3.40 -18.16
N ASP A 64 3.81 -2.66 -17.90
CA ASP A 64 3.74 -1.20 -17.65
C ASP A 64 3.32 -0.44 -18.92
N ILE A 65 3.88 -0.82 -20.08
CA ILE A 65 3.46 -0.28 -21.39
C ILE A 65 1.98 -0.59 -21.64
N PHE A 66 1.54 -1.82 -21.40
CA PHE A 66 0.16 -2.23 -21.59
C PHE A 66 -0.79 -1.40 -20.72
N SER A 67 -0.43 -1.20 -19.45
CA SER A 67 -1.21 -0.37 -18.51
C SER A 67 -1.28 1.09 -18.97
N SER A 68 -0.13 1.66 -19.37
CA SER A 68 -0.03 3.04 -19.87
C SER A 68 -0.84 3.25 -21.15
N TYR A 69 -0.85 2.24 -22.03
CA TYR A 69 -1.64 2.26 -23.26
C TYR A 69 -3.14 2.28 -22.97
N LEU A 70 -3.62 1.43 -22.05
CA LEU A 70 -5.04 1.42 -21.64
C LEU A 70 -5.44 2.75 -20.99
N GLU A 71 -4.58 3.31 -20.14
CA GLU A 71 -4.83 4.62 -19.53
C GLU A 71 -4.95 5.73 -20.59
N CYS A 72 -4.07 5.72 -21.60
CA CYS A 72 -4.14 6.64 -22.72
C CYS A 72 -5.46 6.50 -23.50
N LEU A 73 -5.84 5.26 -23.84
CA LEU A 73 -7.11 4.96 -24.51
C LEU A 73 -8.31 5.47 -23.71
N PHE A 74 -8.35 5.20 -22.40
CA PHE A 74 -9.46 5.64 -21.55
C PHE A 74 -9.52 7.16 -21.40
N LYS A 75 -8.38 7.86 -21.31
CA LYS A 75 -8.34 9.32 -21.31
C LYS A 75 -8.89 9.91 -22.61
N LEU A 76 -8.55 9.32 -23.75
CA LEU A 76 -9.08 9.75 -25.05
C LEU A 76 -10.59 9.53 -25.13
N VAL A 77 -11.07 8.32 -24.80
CA VAL A 77 -12.51 8.02 -24.78
C VAL A 77 -13.24 8.97 -23.84
N HIS A 78 -12.69 9.22 -22.66
CA HIS A 78 -13.26 10.16 -21.70
C HIS A 78 -13.36 11.57 -22.27
N SER A 79 -12.29 12.06 -22.91
CA SER A 79 -12.29 13.38 -23.58
C SER A 79 -13.40 13.51 -24.63
N TYR A 80 -13.62 12.50 -25.48
CA TYR A 80 -14.73 12.54 -26.44
C TYR A 80 -16.10 12.48 -25.77
N THR A 81 -16.24 11.73 -24.67
CA THR A 81 -17.50 11.73 -23.93
C THR A 81 -17.83 13.10 -23.36
N GLU A 82 -16.84 13.78 -22.77
CA GLU A 82 -16.98 15.13 -22.23
C GLU A 82 -17.27 16.16 -23.33
N LEU A 83 -16.67 16.02 -24.51
CA LEU A 83 -16.94 16.88 -25.66
C LEU A 83 -18.42 16.83 -26.07
N THR A 84 -19.07 15.68 -25.90
CA THR A 84 -20.50 15.50 -26.15
C THR A 84 -21.38 15.76 -24.92
N ALA A 85 -20.81 16.31 -23.84
CA ALA A 85 -21.47 16.54 -22.55
C ALA A 85 -22.13 15.29 -21.93
N ARG A 86 -21.62 14.10 -22.24
CA ARG A 86 -22.07 12.81 -21.68
C ARG A 86 -21.04 12.27 -20.72
N THR A 87 -21.51 11.53 -19.71
CA THR A 87 -20.63 10.81 -18.77
C THR A 87 -20.43 9.34 -19.15
N LYS A 88 -21.32 8.77 -19.98
CA LYS A 88 -21.26 7.37 -20.42
C LYS A 88 -20.67 7.26 -21.82
N PRO A 89 -19.58 6.51 -22.02
CA PRO A 89 -19.00 6.26 -23.34
C PRO A 89 -19.91 5.40 -24.22
N ASN A 90 -19.98 5.78 -25.49
CA ASN A 90 -20.62 5.05 -26.57
C ASN A 90 -19.56 4.42 -27.48
N ILE A 91 -19.97 3.48 -28.32
CA ILE A 91 -19.11 2.79 -29.30
C ILE A 91 -18.45 3.79 -30.26
N ASP A 92 -19.15 4.87 -30.63
CA ASP A 92 -18.58 5.92 -31.48
C ASP A 92 -17.41 6.65 -30.83
N ASP A 93 -17.45 6.87 -29.51
CA ASP A 93 -16.37 7.51 -28.75
C ASP A 93 -15.10 6.62 -28.75
N VAL A 94 -15.30 5.30 -28.63
CA VAL A 94 -14.22 4.31 -28.73
C VAL A 94 -13.68 4.21 -30.17
N ARG A 95 -14.55 4.27 -31.17
CA ARG A 95 -14.14 4.29 -32.58
C ARG A 95 -13.27 5.51 -32.89
N LEU A 96 -13.64 6.69 -32.40
CA LEU A 96 -12.85 7.91 -32.55
C LEU A 96 -11.49 7.78 -31.85
N ALA A 97 -11.47 7.26 -30.62
CA ALA A 97 -10.22 7.01 -29.91
C ALA A 97 -9.29 6.03 -30.64
N PHE A 98 -9.83 4.97 -31.25
CA PHE A 98 -9.03 4.06 -32.07
C PHE A 98 -8.54 4.70 -33.36
N HIS A 99 -9.35 5.54 -34.00
CA HIS A 99 -8.93 6.29 -35.17
C HIS A 99 -7.73 7.20 -34.84
N ASP A 100 -7.77 7.92 -33.72
CA ASP A 100 -6.69 8.83 -33.30
C ASP A 100 -5.44 8.09 -32.81
N LEU A 101 -5.59 6.86 -32.30
CA LEU A 101 -4.48 5.94 -32.01
C LEU A 101 -3.94 5.22 -33.25
N GLY A 102 -4.53 5.41 -34.43
CA GLY A 102 -4.10 4.79 -35.69
C GLY A 102 -4.46 3.29 -35.79
N ILE A 103 -5.51 2.84 -35.10
CA ILE A 103 -5.93 1.44 -35.04
C ILE A 103 -7.11 1.21 -35.96
N SER A 104 -6.93 0.35 -36.96
CA SER A 104 -7.99 -0.07 -37.86
C SER A 104 -8.91 -1.09 -37.21
N ILE A 105 -10.22 -0.85 -37.28
CA ILE A 105 -11.25 -1.77 -36.78
C ILE A 105 -11.21 -3.10 -37.56
N ASN A 106 -10.85 -3.07 -38.84
CA ASN A 106 -10.77 -4.27 -39.66
C ASN A 106 -9.67 -5.22 -39.16
N ASP A 107 -8.55 -4.68 -38.69
CA ASP A 107 -7.45 -5.48 -38.17
C ASP A 107 -7.84 -6.16 -36.84
N ILE A 108 -8.64 -5.47 -36.02
CA ILE A 108 -9.22 -6.04 -34.79
C ILE A 108 -10.15 -7.21 -35.13
N LEU A 109 -10.97 -7.10 -36.18
CA LEU A 109 -11.87 -8.18 -36.61
C LEU A 109 -11.08 -9.41 -37.05
N ILE A 110 -10.04 -9.23 -37.86
CA ILE A 110 -9.15 -10.32 -38.30
C ILE A 110 -8.47 -10.97 -37.08
N TYR A 111 -7.98 -10.16 -36.15
CA TYR A 111 -7.36 -10.65 -34.92
C TYR A 111 -8.33 -11.44 -34.04
N MET A 112 -9.58 -10.99 -33.93
CA MET A 112 -10.64 -11.69 -33.19
C MET A 112 -10.94 -13.07 -33.81
N GLU A 113 -10.99 -13.18 -35.13
CA GLU A 113 -11.22 -14.46 -35.80
C GLU A 113 -10.09 -15.46 -35.58
N ARG A 114 -8.83 -14.97 -35.57
CA ARG A 114 -7.66 -15.79 -35.26
C ARG A 114 -7.71 -16.30 -33.82
N THR A 115 -7.98 -15.42 -32.86
CA THR A 115 -7.97 -15.75 -31.42
C THR A 115 -9.16 -16.63 -31.00
N LYS A 116 -10.32 -16.54 -31.66
CA LYS A 116 -11.46 -17.45 -31.40
C LYS A 116 -11.11 -18.93 -31.59
N LYS A 117 -10.19 -19.25 -32.50
CA LYS A 117 -9.74 -20.63 -32.77
C LYS A 117 -8.74 -21.12 -31.71
N GLU A 118 -8.00 -20.20 -31.09
CA GLU A 118 -7.02 -20.49 -30.06
C GLU A 118 -7.67 -20.45 -28.67
N LYS A 119 -7.99 -21.63 -28.10
CA LYS A 119 -8.58 -21.78 -26.75
C LYS A 119 -7.69 -21.20 -25.62
N THR A 120 -6.50 -20.71 -25.92
CA THR A 120 -5.45 -20.28 -24.99
C THR A 120 -5.68 -18.91 -24.36
N MET A 121 -6.60 -18.08 -24.91
CA MET A 121 -6.84 -16.71 -24.45
C MET A 121 -8.03 -16.55 -23.48
N LYS A 122 -8.45 -17.60 -22.78
CA LYS A 122 -9.40 -17.40 -21.68
C LYS A 122 -8.69 -16.68 -20.53
N CYS A 123 -9.08 -15.44 -20.29
CA CYS A 123 -8.75 -14.76 -19.04
C CYS A 123 -9.72 -15.26 -17.97
N GLU A 124 -9.17 -15.66 -16.83
CA GLU A 124 -10.01 -16.03 -15.69
C GLU A 124 -10.74 -14.75 -15.26
N ILE A 125 -12.08 -14.84 -15.22
CA ILE A 125 -12.91 -13.74 -14.75
C ILE A 125 -12.56 -13.54 -13.27
N ILE A 126 -12.04 -12.36 -12.96
CA ILE A 126 -11.75 -11.95 -11.59
C ILE A 126 -13.06 -12.06 -10.82
N LYS A 127 -13.12 -12.95 -9.81
CA LYS A 127 -14.23 -12.93 -8.85
C LYS A 127 -14.25 -11.53 -8.25
N GLU A 128 -15.40 -10.85 -8.33
CA GLU A 128 -15.58 -9.49 -7.83
C GLU A 128 -14.80 -9.31 -6.52
N ILE A 129 -13.75 -8.49 -6.58
CA ILE A 129 -13.05 -8.05 -5.38
C ILE A 129 -14.07 -7.15 -4.70
N LYS A 130 -14.85 -7.71 -3.76
CA LYS A 130 -15.66 -6.89 -2.89
C LYS A 130 -14.69 -5.89 -2.26
N PRO A 131 -14.96 -4.58 -2.33
CA PRO A 131 -14.18 -3.65 -1.53
C PRO A 131 -14.35 -4.13 -0.09
N GLU A 132 -13.27 -4.58 0.54
CA GLU A 132 -13.23 -4.71 1.98
C GLU A 132 -13.45 -3.30 2.50
N ILE A 133 -14.70 -2.98 2.82
CA ILE A 133 -15.04 -1.77 3.56
C ILE A 133 -14.19 -1.88 4.81
N ASP A 134 -13.20 -0.99 4.96
CA ASP A 134 -12.32 -0.97 6.11
C ASP A 134 -13.17 -1.14 7.37
N GLU A 135 -12.97 -2.26 8.07
CA GLU A 135 -13.66 -2.57 9.33
C GLU A 135 -13.53 -1.42 10.36
N PHE A 136 -12.58 -0.51 10.15
CA PHE A 136 -12.41 0.70 10.93
C PHE A 136 -13.65 1.61 10.96
N ILE A 137 -14.48 1.59 9.90
CA ILE A 137 -15.73 2.38 9.85
C ILE A 137 -16.84 1.68 10.64
N VAL A 138 -16.78 0.36 10.79
CA VAL A 138 -17.91 -0.47 11.26
C VAL A 138 -17.68 -1.05 12.66
N ARG A 139 -16.55 -0.80 13.34
CA ARG A 139 -16.46 -1.16 14.76
C ARG A 139 -17.33 -0.17 15.53
N PRO A 140 -18.52 -0.56 16.05
CA PRO A 140 -19.15 0.25 17.07
C PRO A 140 -18.12 0.35 18.18
N HIS A 141 -17.60 1.55 18.43
CA HIS A 141 -16.98 1.80 19.73
C HIS A 141 -18.02 1.34 20.74
N LYS A 142 -17.62 0.48 21.68
CA LYS A 142 -18.43 0.21 22.87
C LYS A 142 -18.56 1.56 23.57
N ILE A 143 -19.55 2.33 23.16
CA ILE A 143 -20.00 3.52 23.85
C ILE A 143 -20.47 2.98 25.18
N ILE A 144 -19.84 3.47 26.25
CA ILE A 144 -20.26 3.21 27.61
C ILE A 144 -21.73 3.67 27.66
N ASP A 145 -22.64 2.76 28.03
CA ASP A 145 -24.07 3.01 28.05
C ASP A 145 -24.41 4.09 29.10
N ASP A 146 -24.23 5.36 28.73
CA ASP A 146 -24.76 6.50 29.47
C ASP A 146 -26.15 6.82 28.89
N GLU A 147 -27.20 6.72 29.71
CA GLU A 147 -28.63 6.82 29.37
C GLU A 147 -29.09 8.18 28.79
N LYS A 148 -28.18 9.09 28.41
CA LYS A 148 -28.48 10.49 28.03
C LYS A 148 -27.87 10.92 26.70
N LEU A 149 -28.14 10.17 25.63
CA LEU A 149 -27.47 10.39 24.33
C LEU A 149 -28.37 10.91 23.20
N ASN A 150 -29.65 11.19 23.46
CA ASN A 150 -30.62 11.46 22.39
C ASN A 150 -31.49 12.71 22.62
N ASP A 151 -30.92 13.82 23.10
CA ASP A 151 -31.63 15.10 23.08
C ASP A 151 -31.08 15.93 21.93
N PHE A 152 -31.41 15.54 20.69
CA PHE A 152 -31.32 16.51 19.60
C PHE A 152 -32.22 17.70 19.96
N PRO A 153 -31.70 18.93 19.93
CA PRO A 153 -32.54 20.11 20.02
C PRO A 153 -33.59 20.11 18.90
N GLU A 154 -34.77 20.69 19.16
CA GLU A 154 -35.91 20.69 18.21
C GLU A 154 -35.60 21.24 16.81
N TYR A 155 -34.55 22.07 16.67
CA TYR A 155 -34.13 22.63 15.38
C TYR A 155 -33.30 21.67 14.51
N ILE A 156 -32.93 20.50 15.03
CA ILE A 156 -32.10 19.51 14.32
C ILE A 156 -33.01 18.43 13.72
N PRO A 157 -32.96 18.21 12.40
CA PRO A 157 -33.75 17.16 11.77
C PRO A 157 -33.36 15.74 12.18
N ASN A 158 -34.36 14.88 12.38
CA ASN A 158 -34.20 13.47 12.81
C ASN A 158 -33.45 12.57 11.82
N TYR A 159 -33.18 13.01 10.58
CA TYR A 159 -32.43 12.23 9.59
C TYR A 159 -30.90 12.40 9.71
N LEU A 160 -30.44 13.34 10.54
CA LEU A 160 -29.01 13.59 10.75
C LEU A 160 -28.45 12.53 11.72
N PRO A 161 -27.19 12.08 11.56
CA PRO A 161 -26.56 11.20 12.53
C PRO A 161 -26.47 11.86 13.91
N ASN A 162 -26.57 11.05 14.96
CA ASN A 162 -26.40 11.48 16.34
C ASN A 162 -25.06 12.21 16.53
N PHE A 163 -25.08 13.24 17.39
CA PHE A 163 -23.83 13.85 17.81
C PHE A 163 -22.93 12.80 18.48
N PRO A 164 -21.60 12.91 18.30
CA PRO A 164 -20.68 12.06 19.04
C PRO A 164 -20.79 12.37 20.54
N HIS A 165 -20.30 11.46 21.36
CA HIS A 165 -20.42 11.55 22.82
C HIS A 165 -19.91 12.89 23.37
N GLN A 166 -20.51 13.40 24.45
CA GLN A 166 -20.03 14.62 25.13
C GLN A 166 -18.53 14.58 25.46
N TYR A 167 -18.02 13.39 25.83
CA TYR A 167 -16.60 13.17 26.13
C TYR A 167 -15.68 13.26 24.91
N THR A 168 -16.21 13.18 23.68
CA THR A 168 -15.46 13.48 22.44
C THR A 168 -15.07 14.96 22.38
N TYR A 169 -15.89 15.84 22.96
CA TYR A 169 -15.65 17.29 23.00
C TYR A 169 -15.03 17.75 24.32
N MET A 170 -15.17 16.98 25.40
CA MET A 170 -14.53 17.30 26.69
C MET A 170 -13.04 16.94 26.66
N LYS A 171 -12.20 17.97 26.59
CA LYS A 171 -10.76 17.82 26.83
C LYS A 171 -10.50 17.57 28.31
N THR A 172 -10.55 16.32 28.75
CA THR A 172 -10.03 15.93 30.08
C THR A 172 -8.53 15.75 29.97
N SER A 173 -7.75 16.55 30.70
CA SER A 173 -6.31 16.32 30.80
C SER A 173 -6.08 14.97 31.47
N VAL A 174 -5.59 14.00 30.71
CA VAL A 174 -5.24 12.67 31.24
C VAL A 174 -3.99 12.83 32.10
N HIS A 175 -4.17 13.08 33.40
CA HIS A 175 -3.07 13.06 34.35
C HIS A 175 -2.77 11.60 34.72
N PRO A 176 -1.55 11.10 34.47
CA PRO A 176 -1.18 9.77 34.93
C PRO A 176 -1.28 9.75 36.47
N LYS A 177 -2.14 8.88 37.01
CA LYS A 177 -2.27 8.69 38.45
C LYS A 177 -0.92 8.18 38.98
N ARG A 178 -0.24 9.00 39.78
CA ARG A 178 0.97 8.56 40.48
C ARG A 178 0.56 7.60 41.59
N THR A 179 1.28 6.49 41.73
CA THR A 179 1.06 5.58 42.86
C THR A 179 1.39 6.30 44.16
N GLU A 180 0.46 6.34 45.12
CA GLU A 180 0.65 6.99 46.42
C GLU A 180 1.36 6.08 47.44
N ASP A 181 1.34 4.77 47.22
CA ASP A 181 1.95 3.77 48.11
C ASP A 181 3.49 3.91 48.18
N PRO A 182 4.07 4.23 49.34
CA PRO A 182 5.52 4.45 49.47
C PRO A 182 6.36 3.22 49.09
N SER A 183 5.88 2.02 49.43
CA SER A 183 6.55 0.75 49.10
C SER A 183 6.64 0.52 47.59
N ARG A 184 5.58 0.87 46.85
CA ARG A 184 5.51 0.68 45.40
C ARG A 184 6.34 1.72 44.66
N ILE A 185 6.37 2.96 45.14
CA ILE A 185 7.28 4.01 44.66
C ILE A 185 8.73 3.55 44.80
N ARG A 186 9.11 3.02 45.98
CA ARG A 186 10.47 2.51 46.22
C ARG A 186 10.83 1.38 45.27
N GLN A 187 9.92 0.43 45.03
CA GLN A 187 10.14 -0.66 44.07
C GLN A 187 10.32 -0.14 42.62
N LEU A 188 9.51 0.84 42.19
CA LEU A 188 9.63 1.44 40.87
C LEU A 188 10.97 2.18 40.68
N ASN A 189 11.40 2.94 41.69
CA ASN A 189 12.70 3.63 41.66
C ASN A 189 13.86 2.63 41.57
N ILE A 190 13.81 1.54 42.33
CA ILE A 190 14.82 0.46 42.24
C ILE A 190 14.84 -0.17 40.85
N LYS A 191 13.65 -0.45 40.27
CA LYS A 191 13.55 -1.00 38.90
C LYS A 191 14.15 -0.04 37.89
N GLN A 192 13.81 1.25 37.96
CA GLN A 192 14.33 2.28 37.07
C GLN A 192 15.86 2.39 37.18
N SER A 193 16.43 2.40 38.40
CA SER A 193 17.88 2.42 38.62
C SER A 193 18.58 1.23 37.96
N ARG A 194 18.06 0.01 38.19
CA ARG A 194 18.61 -1.22 37.58
C ARG A 194 18.54 -1.19 36.06
N THR A 195 17.44 -0.70 35.49
CA THR A 195 17.31 -0.55 34.03
C THR A 195 18.34 0.44 33.48
N VAL A 196 18.53 1.59 34.13
CA VAL A 196 19.53 2.59 33.72
C VAL A 196 20.94 2.01 33.79
N GLU A 197 21.29 1.35 34.89
CA GLU A 197 22.60 0.70 35.04
C GLU A 197 22.84 -0.40 34.01
N GLY A 198 21.82 -1.23 33.75
CA GLY A 198 21.90 -2.27 32.73
C GLY A 198 22.08 -1.70 31.32
N ASN A 199 21.37 -0.63 30.99
CA ASN A 199 21.52 0.09 29.72
C ASN A 199 22.91 0.72 29.59
N LEU A 200 23.42 1.34 30.65
CA LEU A 200 24.75 1.94 30.65
C LEU A 200 25.85 0.89 30.48
N LYS A 201 25.77 -0.24 31.20
CA LYS A 201 26.68 -1.38 30.99
C LYS A 201 26.63 -1.88 29.56
N LYS A 202 25.43 -2.01 28.98
CA LYS A 202 25.25 -2.43 27.59
C LYS A 202 25.90 -1.45 26.61
N LEU A 203 25.80 -0.15 26.87
CA LEU A 203 26.42 0.90 26.08
C LEU A 203 27.95 0.87 26.20
N MET A 204 28.49 0.75 27.41
CA MET A 204 29.93 0.64 27.66
C MET A 204 30.53 -0.62 27.02
N LEU A 205 29.86 -1.76 27.15
CA LEU A 205 30.28 -3.02 26.49
C LEU A 205 30.27 -2.91 24.96
N HIS A 206 29.31 -2.17 24.38
CA HIS A 206 29.33 -1.88 22.94
C HIS A 206 30.48 -0.95 22.58
N LYS A 207 30.85 0.00 23.45
CA LYS A 207 32.00 0.88 23.23
C LYS A 207 33.32 0.09 23.28
N GLU A 208 33.52 -0.74 24.30
CA GLU A 208 34.72 -1.58 24.46
C GLU A 208 34.92 -2.52 23.27
N LYS A 209 33.85 -3.16 22.76
CA LYS A 209 33.92 -4.00 21.55
C LYS A 209 34.29 -3.24 20.26
N ASN A 210 34.08 -1.93 20.22
CA ASN A 210 34.42 -1.09 19.06
C ASN A 210 35.80 -0.43 19.19
N GLU A 211 36.41 -0.39 20.38
CA GLU A 211 37.75 0.18 20.58
C GLU A 211 38.89 -0.75 20.11
N ASP A 212 38.64 -2.05 19.95
CA ASP A 212 39.64 -3.00 19.44
C ASP A 212 39.88 -2.93 17.91
N SER A 213 39.28 -1.97 17.18
CA SER A 213 39.38 -1.91 15.71
C SER A 213 39.58 -0.54 15.08
N ILE A 214 39.86 0.54 15.83
CA ILE A 214 40.22 1.83 15.21
C ILE A 214 41.23 2.58 16.10
N PRO A 215 42.46 2.88 15.63
CA PRO A 215 43.38 3.71 16.39
C PRO A 215 42.83 5.14 16.47
N PHE A 216 42.77 5.69 17.68
CA PHE A 216 42.37 7.08 17.95
C PHE A 216 43.33 8.04 17.23
N VAL A 217 42.92 8.60 16.10
CA VAL A 217 43.61 9.73 15.48
C VAL A 217 43.19 11.00 16.22
N ASN A 218 44.09 11.53 17.05
CA ASN A 218 43.89 12.82 17.71
C ASN A 218 44.07 13.96 16.70
N TYR A 219 42.95 14.47 16.16
CA TYR A 219 42.94 15.56 15.18
C TYR A 219 43.35 16.93 15.77
N GLU A 220 43.45 17.09 17.10
CA GLU A 220 43.89 18.35 17.70
C GLU A 220 45.41 18.56 17.62
N LEU A 221 46.22 17.48 17.57
CA LEU A 221 47.67 17.59 17.47
C LEU A 221 48.18 17.98 16.07
N LEU A 222 47.36 17.81 15.03
CA LEU A 222 47.70 18.15 13.65
C LEU A 222 47.59 19.66 13.36
N LYS A 223 46.83 20.41 14.17
CA LYS A 223 46.64 21.86 13.95
C LYS A 223 47.80 22.73 14.46
N VAL A 224 48.72 22.20 15.25
CA VAL A 224 49.79 23.01 15.88
C VAL A 224 50.99 23.24 14.96
N LYS A 225 51.20 22.44 13.91
CA LYS A 225 52.39 22.56 13.03
C LYS A 225 52.25 23.47 11.80
N SER A 226 51.08 24.06 11.54
CA SER A 226 50.90 24.96 10.38
C SER A 226 51.16 26.45 10.66
N ASN A 227 51.46 26.83 11.91
CA ASN A 227 51.69 28.24 12.29
C ASN A 227 53.05 28.44 12.97
N ARG A 228 54.14 28.04 12.31
CA ARG A 228 55.46 28.64 12.52
C ARG A 228 56.09 28.95 11.17
N LYS A 229 56.33 30.25 10.94
CA LYS A 229 57.31 30.76 9.98
C LYS A 229 58.69 30.19 10.30
#